data_AF-A0A3D1GUC9-F1
#
_entry.id   AF-A0A3D1GUC9-F1
#
_cell.length_a   1.000
_cell.length_b   1.000
_cell.length_c   1.000
_cell.angle_alpha   90.00
_cell.angle_beta   90.00
_cell.angle_gamma   90.00
#
_symmetry.space_group_name_H-M   'P 1'
#
loop_
_entity.id
_entity.type
_entity.pdbx_description
1 polymer ?
#
loop_
_entity_poly.entity_id
_entity_poly.type
_entity_poly.pdbx_seq_one_letter_code
_entity_poly.pdbx_strand_id
1 'polypeptide(L)'
;AWPVVSPQTDSGLKTMLEVGRLRTAANLQTVIHTDETEFVLDYVRREQAVGFAIPLSFEGSTQSLSGLKAIAIDERDVPPGIVHLVQRKGRVLSVAAAKFMDQMVQTLNQRFPDTTR
;
A
#
# COMPACT_ATOMS: atom_id res chain seq x y z
N ALA A 1 8.44 15.00 17.14
CA ALA A 1 7.82 14.25 16.04
C ALA A 1 8.83 13.23 15.54
N TRP A 2 8.39 12.09 15.00
CA TRP A 2 9.30 11.06 14.48
C TRP A 2 9.68 11.38 13.03
N PRO A 3 10.92 11.09 12.59
CA PRO A 3 11.31 11.23 11.20
C PRO A 3 10.53 10.25 10.33
N VAL A 4 10.08 10.72 9.17
CA VAL A 4 9.22 9.96 8.27
C VAL A 4 9.93 9.73 6.93
N VAL A 5 9.89 8.49 6.46
CA VAL A 5 10.18 8.17 5.06
C VAL A 5 8.86 8.24 4.30
N SER A 6 8.71 9.24 3.43
CA SER A 6 7.51 9.46 2.64
C SER A 6 7.63 8.76 1.29
N PRO A 7 6.53 8.23 0.73
CA PRO A 7 6.46 7.84 -0.67
C PRO A 7 6.67 9.05 -1.61
N GLN A 8 6.98 8.78 -2.88
CA GLN A 8 7.07 9.80 -3.93
C GLN A 8 5.68 10.37 -4.28
N THR A 9 5.70 11.57 -4.89
CA THR A 9 4.54 12.44 -5.07
C THR A 9 3.43 11.91 -5.96
N ASP A 10 3.73 10.98 -6.88
CA ASP A 10 2.78 10.40 -7.84
C ASP A 10 2.23 9.04 -7.41
N SER A 11 2.61 8.55 -6.23
CA SER A 11 2.12 7.28 -5.70
C SER A 11 0.70 7.40 -5.10
N GLY A 12 -0.10 6.35 -5.27
CA GLY A 12 -1.41 6.23 -4.61
C GLY A 12 -1.28 6.26 -3.08
N LEU A 13 -0.20 5.69 -2.54
CA LEU A 13 0.09 5.71 -1.11
C LEU A 13 0.32 7.13 -0.59
N LYS A 14 1.07 7.98 -1.30
CA LYS A 14 1.23 9.40 -0.93
C LYS A 14 -0.11 10.12 -0.88
N THR A 15 -0.97 9.89 -1.86
CA THR A 15 -2.32 10.49 -1.91
C THR A 15 -3.14 10.10 -0.67
N MET A 16 -3.14 8.81 -0.30
CA MET A 16 -3.82 8.32 0.90
C MET A 16 -3.28 8.97 2.19
N LEU A 17 -1.96 9.09 2.31
CA LEU A 17 -1.32 9.73 3.47
C LEU A 17 -1.65 11.23 3.56
N GLU A 18 -1.75 11.91 2.42
CA GLU A 18 -2.08 13.34 2.40
C GLU A 18 -3.52 13.58 2.89
N VAL A 19 -4.46 12.70 2.53
CA VAL A 19 -5.82 12.73 3.09
C VAL A 19 -5.80 12.59 4.61
N GLY A 20 -5.04 11.62 5.14
CA GLY A 20 -4.90 11.44 6.59
C GLY A 20 -4.24 12.64 7.27
N ARG A 21 -3.20 13.20 6.66
CA ARG A 21 -2.51 14.41 7.16
C ARG A 21 -3.45 15.60 7.26
N LEU A 22 -4.29 15.82 6.24
CA LEU A 22 -5.27 16.90 6.23
C LEU A 22 -6.35 16.69 7.30
N ARG A 23 -6.83 15.46 7.51
CA ARG A 23 -7.86 15.15 8.52
C ARG A 23 -7.38 15.30 9.95
N THR A 24 -6.12 14.93 10.21
CA THR A 24 -5.52 14.95 11.56
C THR A 24 -4.77 16.24 11.89
N ALA A 25 -4.59 17.12 10.91
CA ALA A 25 -3.67 18.25 10.98
C ALA A 25 -2.24 17.84 11.40
N ALA A 26 -1.83 16.61 11.08
CA ALA A 26 -0.51 16.11 11.44
C ALA A 26 0.60 16.86 10.69
N ASN A 27 1.67 17.21 11.40
CA ASN A 27 2.89 17.71 10.81
C ASN A 27 3.91 16.56 10.71
N LEU A 28 3.99 15.93 9.54
CA LEU A 28 4.93 14.85 9.26
C LEU A 28 6.31 15.44 8.95
N GLN A 29 7.32 15.10 9.76
CA GLN A 29 8.70 15.49 9.51
C GLN A 29 9.34 14.53 8.51
N THR A 30 9.05 14.73 7.23
CA THR A 30 9.64 13.91 6.17
C THR A 30 11.14 14.19 6.03
N VAL A 31 11.94 13.14 6.14
CA VAL A 31 13.40 13.19 5.99
C VAL A 31 13.87 12.63 4.64
N ILE A 32 13.08 11.72 4.05
CA ILE A 32 13.40 11.04 2.79
C ILE A 32 12.13 10.85 1.97
N HIS A 33 12.25 10.96 0.65
CA HIS A 33 11.22 10.62 -0.32
C HIS A 33 11.67 9.43 -1.19
N THR A 34 11.00 8.29 -1.11
CA THR A 34 11.31 7.10 -1.92
C THR A 34 10.16 6.10 -1.94
N ASP A 35 10.02 5.37 -3.05
CA ASP A 35 9.11 4.23 -3.18
C ASP A 35 9.85 2.88 -3.17
N GLU A 36 11.17 2.90 -2.96
CA GLU A 36 12.00 1.69 -2.95
C GLU A 36 11.80 0.93 -1.63
N THR A 37 11.02 -0.15 -1.68
CA THR A 37 10.60 -0.92 -0.50
C THR A 37 11.76 -1.36 0.38
N GLU A 38 12.81 -1.94 -0.21
CA GLU A 38 13.96 -2.44 0.55
C GLU A 38 14.70 -1.30 1.27
N PHE A 39 14.81 -0.14 0.63
CA PHE A 39 15.39 1.05 1.28
C PHE A 39 14.54 1.49 2.48
N VAL A 40 13.21 1.56 2.32
CA VAL A 40 12.31 1.96 3.41
C VAL A 40 12.45 0.99 4.58
N LEU A 41 12.44 -0.31 4.31
CA LEU A 41 12.58 -1.34 5.34
C LEU A 41 13.92 -1.25 6.07
N ASP A 42 15.02 -1.13 5.34
CA ASP A 42 16.36 -1.02 5.93
C ASP A 42 16.55 0.27 6.71
N TYR A 43 16.05 1.40 6.19
CA TYR A 43 16.14 2.69 6.85
C TYR A 43 15.34 2.69 8.15
N VAL A 44 14.07 2.30 8.12
CA VAL A 44 13.20 2.24 9.31
C VAL A 44 13.69 1.23 10.35
N ARG A 45 14.41 0.19 9.92
CA ARG A 45 14.99 -0.82 10.83
C ARG A 45 16.19 -0.27 11.58
N ARG A 46 17.01 0.56 10.94
CA ARG A 46 18.29 1.06 11.48
C ARG A 46 18.14 2.41 12.15
N GLU A 47 17.25 3.24 11.63
CA GLU A 47 16.95 4.58 12.11
C GLU A 47 15.63 4.58 12.86
N GLN A 48 15.50 5.40 13.91
CA GLN A 48 14.24 5.56 14.64
C GLN A 48 13.21 6.36 13.84
N ALA A 49 12.78 5.80 12.70
CA ALA A 49 11.92 6.42 11.72
C ALA A 49 10.61 5.66 11.52
N VAL A 50 9.67 6.30 10.83
CA VAL A 50 8.39 5.71 10.45
C VAL A 50 8.30 5.67 8.92
N GLY A 51 8.03 4.48 8.38
CA GLY A 51 7.73 4.28 6.97
C GLY A 51 6.25 3.93 6.77
N PHE A 52 5.79 4.04 5.53
CA PHE A 52 4.45 3.67 5.13
C PHE A 52 4.50 2.65 4.02
N ALA A 53 3.58 1.70 4.06
CA ALA A 53 3.48 0.68 3.05
C ALA A 53 2.07 0.09 3.01
N ILE A 54 1.74 -0.53 1.88
CA ILE A 54 0.50 -1.26 1.70
C ILE A 54 0.77 -2.71 2.13
N PRO A 55 -0.13 -3.37 2.90
CA PRO A 55 0.09 -4.74 3.37
C PRO A 55 0.46 -5.74 2.27
N LEU A 56 -0.12 -5.56 1.07
CA LEU A 56 0.16 -6.35 -0.13
C LEU A 56 1.65 -6.38 -0.52
N SER A 57 2.41 -5.33 -0.19
CA SER A 57 3.83 -5.19 -0.54
C SER A 57 4.74 -6.17 0.20
N PHE A 58 4.26 -6.84 1.25
CA PHE A 58 5.06 -7.76 2.08
C PHE A 58 4.47 -9.17 2.19
N GLU A 59 3.46 -9.48 1.39
CA GLU A 59 2.84 -10.80 1.41
C GLU A 59 3.84 -11.87 0.97
N GLY A 60 4.12 -12.83 1.87
CA GLY A 60 5.08 -13.91 1.63
C GLY A 60 6.51 -13.63 2.11
N SER A 61 6.80 -12.42 2.61
CA SER A 61 8.14 -12.01 3.06
C SER A 61 8.14 -11.59 4.54
N THR A 62 7.65 -12.44 5.43
CA THR A 62 7.66 -12.18 6.89
C THR A 62 9.07 -11.90 7.42
N GLN A 63 10.10 -12.48 6.77
CA GLN A 63 11.49 -12.21 7.07
C GLN A 63 11.88 -10.74 6.81
N SER A 64 11.31 -10.10 5.78
CA SER A 64 11.57 -8.69 5.46
C SER A 64 11.00 -7.72 6.50
N LEU A 65 10.08 -8.17 7.37
CA LEU A 65 9.57 -7.39 8.50
C LEU A 65 10.25 -7.75 9.83
N SER A 66 11.28 -8.60 9.82
CA SER A 66 12.03 -8.92 11.04
C SER A 66 12.64 -7.66 11.66
N GLY A 67 12.44 -7.50 12.97
CA GLY A 67 12.84 -6.30 13.72
C GLY A 67 11.96 -5.08 13.49
N LEU A 68 10.89 -5.19 12.72
CA LEU A 68 9.93 -4.12 12.45
C LEU A 68 8.55 -4.49 13.00
N LYS A 69 7.74 -3.47 13.28
CA LYS A 69 6.33 -3.64 13.66
C LYS A 69 5.46 -2.87 12.69
N ALA A 70 4.61 -3.58 11.95
CA ALA A 70 3.55 -2.98 11.16
C ALA A 70 2.37 -2.61 12.08
N ILE A 71 1.90 -1.38 11.99
CA ILE A 71 0.76 -0.87 12.75
C ILE A 71 -0.23 -0.29 11.74
N ALA A 72 -1.47 -0.77 11.78
CA ALA A 72 -2.54 -0.23 10.94
C ALA A 72 -2.83 1.22 11.36
N ILE A 73 -2.96 2.10 10.38
CA ILE A 73 -3.47 3.46 10.60
C ILE A 73 -4.96 3.37 10.88
N ASP A 74 -5.47 4.21 11.79
CA ASP A 74 -6.90 4.28 12.07
C ASP A 74 -7.68 4.67 10.80
N GLU A 75 -8.77 3.95 10.50
CA GLU A 75 -9.58 4.19 9.30
C GLU A 75 -10.25 5.58 9.30
N ARG A 76 -10.39 6.18 10.50
CA ARG A 76 -10.85 7.57 10.66
C ARG A 76 -9.81 8.58 10.24
N ASP A 77 -8.56 8.19 10.05
CA ASP A 77 -7.51 9.06 9.53
C ASP A 77 -7.28 8.74 8.06
N VAL A 78 -6.96 7.47 7.75
CA VAL A 78 -6.71 7.03 6.37
C VAL A 78 -7.72 5.91 6.01
N PRO A 79 -8.70 6.18 5.14
CA PRO A 79 -9.63 5.16 4.69
C PRO A 79 -8.92 4.00 3.96
N PRO A 80 -9.50 2.79 3.97
CA PRO A 80 -8.97 1.66 3.19
C PRO A 80 -8.83 1.99 1.70
N GLY A 81 -7.76 1.50 1.08
CA GLY A 81 -7.55 1.61 -0.36
C GLY A 81 -8.41 0.61 -1.13
N ILE A 82 -8.74 0.95 -2.39
CA ILE A 82 -9.47 0.07 -3.30
C ILE A 82 -8.52 -0.44 -4.39
N VAL A 83 -8.51 -1.75 -4.61
CA VAL A 83 -7.77 -2.37 -5.71
C VAL A 83 -8.71 -2.52 -6.89
N HIS A 84 -8.36 -1.93 -8.03
CA HIS A 84 -9.13 -2.01 -9.25
C HIS A 84 -8.48 -2.94 -10.26
N LEU A 85 -9.26 -3.90 -10.77
CA LEU A 85 -8.89 -4.68 -11.95
C LEU A 85 -9.45 -3.98 -13.19
N VAL A 86 -8.56 -3.47 -14.04
CA VAL A 86 -8.94 -2.57 -15.14
C VAL A 86 -8.55 -3.14 -16.51
N GLN A 87 -9.39 -2.88 -17.51
CA GLN A 87 -9.10 -3.14 -18.92
C GLN A 87 -9.32 -1.88 -19.76
N ARG A 88 -8.58 -1.76 -20.86
CA ARG A 88 -8.73 -0.63 -21.77
C ARG A 88 -10.06 -0.70 -22.51
N LYS A 89 -10.88 0.36 -22.39
CA LYS A 89 -12.14 0.51 -23.14
C LYS A 89 -11.91 0.37 -24.65
N GLY A 90 -12.83 -0.34 -25.31
CA GLY A 90 -12.80 -0.55 -26.77
C GLY A 90 -11.83 -1.63 -27.24
N ARG A 91 -11.23 -2.40 -26.33
CA ARG A 91 -10.46 -3.60 -26.67
C ARG A 91 -11.14 -4.83 -26.09
N VAL A 92 -11.32 -5.85 -26.93
CA VAL A 92 -11.78 -7.16 -26.48
C VAL A 92 -10.58 -7.89 -25.88
N LEU A 93 -10.74 -8.45 -24.68
CA LEU A 93 -9.73 -9.32 -24.09
C LEU A 93 -9.61 -10.60 -24.93
N SER A 94 -8.38 -11.09 -25.10
CA SER A 94 -8.21 -12.45 -25.63
C SER A 94 -8.85 -13.45 -24.67
N VAL A 95 -9.24 -14.62 -25.19
CA VAL A 95 -9.83 -15.69 -24.36
C VAL A 95 -8.92 -16.04 -23.18
N ALA A 96 -7.60 -16.06 -23.39
CA ALA A 96 -6.62 -16.32 -22.33
C ALA A 96 -6.61 -15.21 -21.27
N ALA A 97 -6.62 -13.93 -21.67
CA ALA A 97 -6.62 -12.82 -20.74
C ALA A 97 -7.94 -12.72 -19.96
N ALA A 98 -9.08 -13.00 -20.59
CA ALA A 98 -10.38 -13.07 -19.92
C ALA A 98 -10.40 -14.18 -18.87
N LYS A 99 -9.94 -15.39 -19.22
CA LYS A 99 -9.83 -16.50 -18.26
C LYS A 99 -8.89 -16.19 -17.10
N PHE A 100 -7.77 -15.52 -17.36
CA PHE A 100 -6.83 -15.12 -16.31
C PHE A 100 -7.46 -14.07 -15.37
N MET A 101 -8.17 -13.08 -15.94
CA MET A 101 -8.92 -12.10 -15.16
C MET A 101 -9.97 -12.77 -14.25
N ASP A 102 -10.73 -13.74 -14.78
CA ASP A 102 -11.70 -14.51 -13.99
C ASP A 102 -11.02 -15.30 -12.85
N GLN A 103 -9.87 -15.93 -13.13
CA GLN A 103 -9.09 -16.63 -12.12
C GLN A 103 -8.63 -15.67 -11.00
N MET A 104 -8.11 -14.49 -11.35
CA MET A 104 -7.72 -13.48 -10.36
C MET A 104 -8.90 -13.08 -9.47
N VAL A 105 -10.07 -12.80 -10.05
CA VAL A 105 -11.28 -12.44 -9.29
C VAL A 105 -11.70 -13.57 -8.35
N GLN A 106 -11.72 -14.81 -8.84
CA GLN A 106 -12.06 -15.98 -8.01
C GLN A 106 -11.09 -16.15 -6.84
N THR A 107 -9.79 -16.06 -7.08
CA THR A 107 -8.77 -16.18 -6.02
C THR A 107 -8.87 -15.05 -5.00
N LEU A 108 -9.08 -13.80 -5.46
CA LEU A 108 -9.25 -12.66 -4.55
C LEU A 108 -10.52 -12.80 -3.71
N ASN A 109 -11.65 -13.22 -4.30
CA ASN A 109 -12.89 -13.47 -3.57
C ASN A 109 -12.75 -14.59 -2.53
N GLN A 110 -12.04 -15.66 -2.87
CA GLN A 110 -11.79 -16.76 -1.94
C GLN A 110 -10.89 -16.33 -0.77
N ARG A 111 -9.91 -15.47 -1.03
CA ARG A 111 -8.95 -15.00 -0.04
C ARG A 111 -9.51 -13.89 0.85
N PHE A 112 -10.40 -13.05 0.31
CA PHE A 112 -10.96 -11.86 0.97
C PHE A 112 -12.50 -11.80 0.82
N PRO A 113 -13.24 -12.77 1.36
CA PRO A 113 -14.68 -12.95 1.09
C PRO A 113 -15.55 -11.76 1.53
N ASP A 114 -15.13 -11.01 2.55
CA ASP A 114 -15.89 -9.90 3.12
C ASP A 114 -15.51 -8.53 2.52
N THR A 115 -14.57 -8.48 1.57
CA THR A 115 -13.93 -7.23 1.10
C THR A 115 -14.04 -6.98 -0.40
N THR A 116 -14.57 -7.92 -1.18
CA THR A 116 -14.61 -7.86 -2.66
C THR A 116 -15.96 -7.46 -3.27
N ARG A 117 -16.83 -6.74 -2.54
CA ARG A 117 -18.12 -6.27 -3.07
C ARG A 117 -18.00 -5.11 -4.05
#